data_AF-A0A8T2E4U8-F1
#
_entry.id   AF-A0A8T2E4U8-F1
#
_cell.length_a   1.000
_cell.length_b   1.000
_cell.length_c   1.000
_cell.angle_alpha   90.00
_cell.angle_beta   90.00
_cell.angle_gamma   90.00
#
_symmetry.space_group_name_H-M   'P 1'
#
loop_
_entity.id
_entity.type
_entity.pdbx_description
1 polymer ?
#
loop_
_entity_poly.entity_id
_entity_poly.type
_entity_poly.pdbx_seq_one_letter_code
_entity_poly.pdbx_strand_id
1 'polypeptide(L)' 'MNPQTDKVVRRTTMVATAVASYFLLTGDYGPEPNVLDPIKRKILAAQDSVKQFIFGPKGEPSGKEPSDTA' A
#
# COMPACT_ATOMS: atom_id res chain seq x y z
N MET A 1 11.48 -16.35 -27.80
CA MET A 1 11.00 -15.55 -26.63
C MET A 1 11.39 -16.31 -25.37
N ASN A 2 11.88 -15.63 -24.33
CA ASN A 2 12.34 -16.31 -23.11
C ASN A 2 11.11 -16.76 -22.28
N PRO A 3 10.92 -18.07 -22.04
CA PRO A 3 9.74 -18.59 -21.33
C PRO A 3 9.59 -18.05 -19.90
N GLN A 4 10.70 -17.70 -19.25
CA GLN A 4 10.69 -17.10 -17.91
C GLN A 4 10.17 -15.67 -17.96
N THR A 5 10.59 -14.90 -18.97
CA THR A 5 10.12 -13.52 -19.19
C THR A 5 8.62 -13.51 -19.46
N ASP A 6 8.12 -14.38 -20.33
CA ASP A 6 6.68 -14.46 -20.63
C ASP A 6 5.83 -14.79 -19.40
N LYS A 7 6.33 -15.65 -18.51
CA LYS A 7 5.65 -16.02 -17.26
C LYS A 7 5.57 -14.85 -16.28
N VAL A 8 6.64 -14.06 -16.18
CA VAL A 8 6.67 -12.85 -15.35
C VAL A 8 5.73 -11.81 -15.92
N VAL A 9 5.85 -11.49 -17.22
CA VAL A 9 5.00 -10.51 -17.90
C VAL A 9 3.53 -10.86 -17.72
N ARG A 10 3.12 -12.11 -17.96
CA ARG A 10 1.72 -12.53 -17.82
C ARG A 10 1.18 -12.34 -16.41
N ARG A 11 1.96 -12.69 -15.39
CA ARG A 11 1.56 -12.52 -13.98
C ARG A 11 1.48 -11.04 -13.61
N THR A 12 2.48 -10.26 -14.01
CA THR A 12 2.52 -8.82 -13.76
C THR A 12 1.34 -8.13 -14.42
N THR A 13 1.03 -8.46 -15.68
CA THR A 13 -0.13 -7.90 -16.37
C THR A 13 -1.43 -8.23 -15.65
N MET A 14 -1.67 -9.50 -15.24
CA MET A 14 -2.87 -9.86 -14.47
C MET A 14 -2.99 -9.06 -13.17
N VAL A 15 -1.90 -8.93 -12.41
CA VAL A 15 -1.90 -8.16 -11.15
C VAL A 15 -2.13 -6.68 -11.43
N ALA A 16 -1.44 -6.10 -12.41
CA ALA A 16 -1.58 -4.71 -12.79
C ALA A 16 -3.01 -4.38 -13.24
N THR A 17 -3.63 -5.25 -14.03
CA THR A 17 -5.03 -5.09 -14.44
C THR A 17 -5.96 -5.11 -13.22
N ALA A 18 -5.82 -6.07 -12.30
CA ALA A 18 -6.65 -6.13 -11.10
C ALA A 18 -6.50 -4.87 -10.23
N VAL A 19 -5.27 -4.39 -10.05
CA VAL A 19 -4.96 -3.18 -9.28
C VAL A 19 -5.54 -1.93 -9.96
N ALA A 20 -5.36 -1.79 -11.28
CA ALA A 20 -5.93 -0.67 -12.04
C ALA A 20 -7.46 -0.67 -12.00
N SER A 21 -8.09 -1.84 -12.18
CA SER A 21 -9.54 -2.00 -12.04
C SER A 21 -10.02 -1.61 -10.65
N TYR A 22 -9.31 -2.02 -9.58
CA TYR A 22 -9.64 -1.60 -8.22
C TYR A 22 -9.57 -0.08 -8.08
N PHE A 23 -8.49 0.56 -8.55
CA PHE A 23 -8.35 2.02 -8.47
C PHE A 23 -9.43 2.75 -9.25
N LEU A 24 -9.75 2.31 -10.47
CA LEU A 24 -10.82 2.89 -11.28
C LEU A 24 -12.18 2.73 -10.61
N LEU A 25 -12.47 1.54 -10.03
CA LEU A 25 -13.70 1.33 -9.28
C LEU A 25 -13.74 2.28 -8.09
N THR A 26 -12.69 2.33 -7.28
CA THR A 26 -12.63 3.17 -6.07
C THR A 26 -12.46 4.67 -6.35
N GLY A 27 -12.18 5.06 -7.60
CA GLY A 27 -11.84 6.43 -7.97
C GLY A 27 -12.99 7.42 -7.76
N ASP A 28 -14.22 6.94 -7.95
CA ASP A 28 -15.44 7.74 -7.73
C ASP A 28 -15.99 7.60 -6.30
N TYR A 29 -15.39 6.75 -5.46
CA TYR A 29 -15.80 6.61 -4.06
C TYR A 29 -15.15 7.71 -3.23
N GLY A 30 -15.98 8.61 -2.69
CA GLY A 30 -15.57 9.64 -1.75
C GLY A 30 -15.05 9.05 -0.41
N PRO A 31 -14.63 9.92 0.53
CA PRO A 31 -14.11 9.49 1.85
C PRO A 31 -15.15 8.84 2.76
N GLU A 32 -16.40 8.70 2.30
CA GLU A 32 -17.46 8.02 3.03
C GLU A 32 -17.21 6.51 3.13
N PRO A 33 -17.62 5.91 4.27
CA PRO A 33 -17.47 4.48 4.47
C PRO A 33 -18.23 3.72 3.39
N ASN A 34 -17.54 2.79 2.73
CA ASN A 34 -18.07 2.07 1.58
C ASN A 34 -17.72 0.58 1.64
N VAL A 35 -18.37 -0.20 0.77
CA VAL A 35 -18.21 -1.66 0.70
C VAL A 35 -16.78 -2.11 0.38
N LEU A 36 -15.92 -1.20 -0.11
CA LEU A 36 -14.53 -1.46 -0.48
C LEU A 36 -13.56 -1.11 0.67
N ASP A 37 -14.04 -0.59 1.79
CA ASP A 37 -13.22 -0.27 2.97
C ASP A 37 -12.37 -1.44 3.49
N PRO A 38 -12.86 -2.69 3.55
CA PRO A 38 -12.04 -3.83 3.96
C PRO A 38 -10.83 -4.04 3.04
N ILE A 39 -10.99 -3.77 1.74
CA ILE A 39 -9.92 -3.91 0.74
C ILE A 39 -8.94 -2.74 0.89
N LYS A 40 -9.44 -1.52 1.06
CA LYS A 40 -8.64 -0.31 1.31
C LYS A 40 -7.74 -0.47 2.54
N ARG A 41 -8.27 -1.02 3.64
CA ARG A 41 -7.49 -1.33 4.85
C ARG A 41 -6.36 -2.33 4.59
N LYS A 42 -6.62 -3.37 3.80
CA LYS A 42 -5.58 -4.36 3.44
C LYS A 42 -4.49 -3.74 2.57
N ILE A 43 -4.85 -2.86 1.63
CA ILE A 43 -3.88 -2.15 0.80
C ILE A 43 -3.02 -1.21 1.64
N LEU A 44 -3.61 -0.49 2.60
CA LEU A 44 -2.86 0.36 3.53
C LEU A 44 -1.90 -0.45 4.42
N ALA A 45 -2.35 -1.59 4.96
CA ALA A 45 -1.48 -2.47 5.74
C ALA A 45 -0.32 -3.05 4.91
N ALA A 46 -0.58 -3.39 3.64
CA ALA A 46 0.46 -3.81 2.70
C ALA A 46 1.43 -2.67 2.38
N GLN A 47 0.93 -1.44 2.22
CA GLN A 47 1.75 -0.25 2.03
C GLN A 47 2.71 -0.03 3.21
N ASP A 48 2.22 -0.17 4.44
CA ASP A 48 3.06 -0.03 5.64
C ASP A 48 4.10 -1.13 5.75
N SER A 49 3.77 -2.36 5.34
CA SER A 49 4.71 -3.48 5.26
C SER A 49 5.82 -3.22 4.23
N VAL A 50 5.47 -2.68 3.06
CA VAL A 50 6.44 -2.31 2.02
C VAL A 50 7.30 -1.14 2.47
N LYS A 51 6.72 -0.12 3.14
CA LYS A 51 7.48 0.98 3.73
C LYS A 51 8.50 0.45 4.75
N GLN A 52 8.11 -0.47 5.62
CA GLN A 52 9.04 -1.09 6.58
C GLN A 52 10.11 -1.94 5.89
N PHE A 53 9.77 -2.62 4.80
CA PHE A 53 10.74 -3.40 4.02
C PHE A 53 11.81 -2.51 3.34
N ILE A 54 11.41 -1.35 2.80
CA ILE A 54 12.31 -0.41 2.11
C ILE A 54 13.09 0.46 3.10
N PHE A 55 12.43 1.00 4.14
CA PHE A 55 12.98 2.00 5.05
C PHE A 55 13.41 1.44 6.41
N GLY A 56 13.24 0.14 6.65
CA GLY A 56 13.46 -0.49 7.95
C GLY A 56 12.29 -0.25 8.93
N PRO A 57 12.25 -0.99 10.05
CA PRO A 57 11.24 -0.79 11.08
C PRO A 57 11.35 0.63 11.65
N LYS A 58 10.23 1.35 11.71
CA LYS A 58 10.15 2.62 12.43
C LYS A 58 10.43 2.33 13.91
N GLY A 59 11.62 2.67 14.38
CA GLY A 59 11.88 2.78 15.80
C GLY A 59 10.87 3.75 16.40
N GLU A 60 10.36 3.42 17.59
CA GLU A 60 9.48 4.30 18.35
C GLU A 60 10.00 5.75 18.32
N PRO A 61 9.13 6.75 18.13
CA PRO A 61 9.51 8.12 18.43
C PRO A 61 9.78 8.16 19.94
N SER A 62 11.04 8.04 20.32
CA SER A 62 11.49 8.49 21.64
C SER A 62 11.04 9.94 21.74
N GLY A 63 10.01 10.15 22.56
CA GLY A 63 9.52 11.46 22.92
C GLY A 63 10.68 12.27 23.46
N LYS A 64 11.14 13.22 22.67
CA LYS A 64 11.83 14.39 23.22
C LYS A 64 10.74 15.37 23.54
N GLU A 65 10.23 15.31 24.77
CA GLU A 65 9.58 16.46 25.39
C GLU A 65 10.56 17.64 25.31
N PRO A 66 10.15 18.80 24.81
CA PRO A 66 10.88 20.02 25.05
C PRO A 66 10.55 20.46 26.48
N SER A 67 11.48 20.24 27.41
CA SER A 67 11.45 20.87 28.72
C SER A 67 11.85 22.34 28.58
N ASP A 68 10.88 23.18 28.22
CA ASP A 68 10.91 24.60 28.60
C ASP A 68 10.35 24.71 30.02
N THR A 69 11.17 25.05 31.02
CA THR A 69 10.73 25.81 32.21
C THR A 69 11.94 26.41 32.94
N ALA A 70 11.94 27.75 33.01
CA ALA A 70 12.55 28.69 33.96
C ALA A 70 14.08 28.91 33.94
#